data_AF-A0A433I7W6-F1
#
_entry.id   AF-A0A433I7W6-F1
#
_cell.length_a   1.000
_cell.length_b   1.000
_cell.length_c   1.000
_cell.angle_alpha   90.00
_cell.angle_beta   90.00
_cell.angle_gamma   90.00
#
_symmetry.space_group_name_H-M   'P 1'
#
loop_
_entity.id
_entity.type
_entity.pdbx_description
1 polymer ?
#
loop_
_entity_poly.entity_id
_entity_poly.type
_entity_poly.pdbx_seq_one_letter_code
_entity_poly.pdbx_strand_id
1 'polypeptide(L)'
;MLEPCPVWRTDLMLPDYFEFSLPTRVIYGIGVIDQLRDAVGPWGRRRALLVTDAVLVKAGLAERVRAGLGATAIEIAAVYDQVPPNSTIRTVEDCAALGREFGCDLVIGLGGGSVLDTAKVANLLMVKGGRVQDHMGAYLLGDTRLLPLFLIPTTAGTGSEVTKVAVIADPDHDVKLPFAETQFLPDLAILDPELTRSMPPKLTAATGMDALTHAIEAYVDKEWSPAADGLALQAIRLIRANLLLACAQPDHLPARGAMLAASCLAGIAFSHSMVGMVHGISHALGGVYHIPHGLANALVLPEVMAYNLESRLDRFADIAEALGVAFPRPGAALGNLLRYGGLGFAAPLTKPLGAVDRWFRRQAAKAGIVYIRNLNRQLAQLTGMPLNLRDAGVQDGLAKLEQVVETAMSDGAMLYNPREPEREAVACIVRTLYQARPTPLPVTAADLQPAGMMMTARETRDVFPDADTLYRVLGGFFERLKADPQIGGPLKASRLCVQFAFDPPAAVMTIDARGDEVKIYRGAEFAGQPEVTMRMSGDFAHAFWHGRINLVSALTRRQVVAKGNVPKTLKLLPILKPAYALYPQYLAETGLADKIIR
;
A
#
# COMPACT_ATOMS: atom_id res chain seq x y z
N MET A 1 -45.51 13.21 22.04
CA MET A 1 -44.30 13.91 21.57
C MET A 1 -43.15 13.44 22.45
N LEU A 2 -42.33 12.52 21.95
CA LEU A 2 -41.16 12.03 22.67
C LEU A 2 -40.08 13.10 22.59
N GLU A 3 -39.61 13.58 23.73
CA GLU A 3 -38.46 14.50 23.78
C GLU A 3 -37.25 13.85 23.10
N PRO A 4 -36.47 14.59 22.29
CA PRO A 4 -35.30 14.04 21.65
C PRO A 4 -34.26 13.70 22.73
N CYS A 5 -33.84 12.43 22.74
CA CYS A 5 -32.74 11.95 23.56
C CYS A 5 -31.49 12.83 23.33
N PRO A 6 -30.97 13.55 24.33
CA PRO A 6 -29.69 14.21 24.19
C PRO A 6 -28.60 13.12 24.19
N VAL A 7 -27.46 13.38 23.54
CA VAL A 7 -26.27 12.51 23.49
C VAL A 7 -26.24 11.44 22.38
N TRP A 8 -26.71 11.76 21.16
CA TRP A 8 -25.96 11.30 19.98
C TRP A 8 -24.75 12.22 19.82
N ARG A 9 -23.54 11.65 19.74
CA ARG A 9 -22.37 12.42 19.30
C ARG A 9 -22.73 13.00 17.93
N THR A 10 -22.64 14.31 17.79
CA THR A 10 -22.65 15.01 16.50
C THR A 10 -21.51 14.55 15.58
N ASP A 11 -20.55 13.79 16.12
CA ASP A 11 -19.23 13.54 15.54
C ASP A 11 -19.14 12.23 14.73
N LEU A 12 -20.27 11.54 14.54
CA LEU A 12 -20.41 10.31 13.74
C LEU A 12 -21.68 10.38 12.88
N MET A 13 -22.08 11.57 12.45
CA MET A 13 -23.08 11.69 11.40
C MET A 13 -22.41 11.33 10.08
N LEU A 14 -22.92 10.28 9.42
CA LEU A 14 -22.55 9.97 8.04
C LEU A 14 -22.83 11.20 7.15
N PRO A 15 -22.07 11.40 6.06
CA PRO A 15 -22.47 12.38 5.06
C PRO A 15 -23.84 12.00 4.50
N ASP A 16 -24.61 13.00 4.04
CA ASP A 16 -25.96 12.79 3.49
C ASP A 16 -25.98 11.76 2.34
N TYR A 17 -24.87 11.67 1.60
CA TYR A 17 -24.62 10.67 0.58
C TYR A 17 -23.12 10.33 0.53
N PHE A 18 -22.80 9.06 0.34
CA PHE A 18 -21.49 8.66 -0.16
C PHE A 18 -21.62 7.38 -1.00
N GLU A 19 -20.76 7.24 -1.99
CA GLU A 19 -20.59 6.02 -2.77
C GLU A 19 -19.16 5.54 -2.64
N PHE A 20 -19.00 4.23 -2.45
CA PHE A 20 -17.68 3.61 -2.37
C PHE A 20 -17.64 2.34 -3.20
N SER A 21 -16.76 2.28 -4.20
CA SER A 21 -16.54 1.11 -5.01
C SER A 21 -15.05 0.91 -5.30
N LEU A 22 -14.60 -0.34 -5.19
CA LEU A 22 -13.25 -0.73 -5.59
C LEU A 22 -13.37 -1.88 -6.59
N PRO A 23 -13.64 -1.60 -7.88
CA PRO A 23 -13.73 -2.63 -8.90
C PRO A 23 -12.38 -3.29 -9.17
N THR A 24 -11.28 -2.58 -8.88
CA THR A 24 -9.91 -3.07 -9.06
C THR A 24 -9.60 -4.21 -8.11
N ARG A 25 -9.19 -5.36 -8.68
CA ARG A 25 -8.57 -6.42 -7.88
C ARG A 25 -7.15 -6.02 -7.54
N VAL A 26 -6.84 -5.90 -6.25
CA VAL A 26 -5.49 -5.59 -5.76
C VAL A 26 -4.80 -6.89 -5.31
N ILE A 27 -3.60 -7.14 -5.81
CA ILE A 27 -2.73 -8.22 -5.32
C ILE A 27 -1.43 -7.62 -4.76
N TYR A 28 -0.98 -8.16 -3.63
CA TYR A 28 0.26 -7.74 -2.99
C TYR A 28 1.08 -8.97 -2.60
N GLY A 29 2.39 -8.91 -2.82
CA GLY A 29 3.32 -9.92 -2.35
C GLY A 29 4.73 -9.64 -2.82
N ILE A 30 5.72 -10.01 -2.00
CA ILE A 30 7.12 -9.97 -2.40
C ILE A 30 7.35 -11.05 -3.46
N GLY A 31 7.80 -10.65 -4.66
CA GLY A 31 8.05 -11.58 -5.77
C GLY A 31 6.77 -12.10 -6.44
N VAL A 32 5.61 -11.46 -6.18
CA VAL A 32 4.35 -11.86 -6.83
C VAL A 32 4.41 -11.70 -8.36
N ILE A 33 5.28 -10.83 -8.87
CA ILE A 33 5.46 -10.62 -10.31
C ILE A 33 5.98 -11.88 -11.04
N ASP A 34 6.66 -12.77 -10.33
CA ASP A 34 7.19 -14.02 -10.91
C ASP A 34 6.11 -15.11 -11.03
N GLN A 35 4.94 -14.92 -10.38
CA GLN A 35 3.88 -15.93 -10.26
C GLN A 35 2.50 -15.36 -10.63
N LEU A 36 2.37 -14.87 -11.86
CA LEU A 36 1.13 -14.23 -12.32
C LEU A 36 0.05 -15.18 -12.81
N ARG A 37 0.34 -16.47 -12.99
CA ARG A 37 -0.59 -17.47 -13.57
C ARG A 37 -1.99 -17.42 -12.97
N ASP A 38 -2.08 -17.45 -11.63
CA ASP A 38 -3.37 -17.47 -10.94
C ASP A 38 -4.05 -16.09 -10.93
N ALA A 39 -3.25 -15.02 -10.97
CA ALA A 39 -3.77 -13.65 -11.02
C ALA A 39 -4.44 -13.37 -12.36
N VAL A 40 -3.80 -13.76 -13.47
CA VAL A 40 -4.23 -13.39 -14.82
C VAL A 40 -4.98 -14.52 -15.56
N GLY A 41 -4.99 -15.75 -15.03
CA GLY A 41 -5.65 -16.91 -15.64
C GLY A 41 -7.09 -16.69 -16.11
N PRO A 42 -7.96 -16.01 -15.33
CA PRO A 42 -9.35 -15.73 -15.73
C PRO A 42 -9.50 -14.89 -17.02
N TRP A 43 -8.45 -14.18 -17.44
CA TRP A 43 -8.48 -13.33 -18.63
C TRP A 43 -8.27 -14.11 -19.94
N GLY A 44 -7.79 -15.35 -19.85
CA GLY A 44 -7.54 -16.19 -21.03
C GLY A 44 -6.47 -15.62 -21.96
N ARG A 45 -6.58 -15.93 -23.26
CA ARG A 45 -5.61 -15.46 -24.26
C ARG A 45 -5.77 -13.97 -24.51
N ARG A 46 -4.67 -13.21 -24.40
CA ARG A 46 -4.62 -11.76 -24.65
C ARG A 46 -3.31 -11.38 -25.32
N ARG A 47 -3.34 -10.27 -26.06
CA ARG A 47 -2.19 -9.59 -26.67
C ARG A 47 -2.02 -8.25 -25.97
N ALA A 48 -1.02 -8.17 -25.10
CA ALA A 48 -0.77 -7.02 -24.25
C ALA A 48 0.13 -5.98 -24.95
N LEU A 49 -0.24 -4.71 -24.79
CA LEU A 49 0.66 -3.58 -24.91
C LEU A 49 1.30 -3.34 -23.52
N LEU A 50 2.62 -3.50 -23.42
CA LEU A 50 3.36 -3.11 -22.21
C LEU A 50 3.81 -1.64 -22.32
N VAL A 51 3.30 -0.78 -21.45
CA VAL A 51 3.66 0.64 -21.35
C VAL A 51 4.63 0.82 -20.19
N THR A 52 5.80 1.40 -20.45
CA THR A 52 6.86 1.60 -19.45
C THR A 52 7.79 2.75 -19.85
N ASP A 53 8.89 2.91 -19.12
CA ASP A 53 9.95 3.86 -19.46
C ASP A 53 11.29 3.15 -19.69
N ALA A 54 12.19 3.84 -20.39
CA ALA A 54 13.50 3.31 -20.77
C ALA A 54 14.39 2.98 -19.57
N VAL A 55 14.17 3.61 -18.40
CA VAL A 55 14.94 3.32 -17.17
C VAL A 55 14.57 1.94 -16.65
N LEU A 56 13.27 1.61 -16.64
CA LEU A 56 12.76 0.32 -16.16
C LEU A 56 13.10 -0.83 -17.12
N VAL A 57 13.14 -0.56 -18.42
CA VAL A 57 13.67 -1.52 -19.41
C VAL A 57 15.14 -1.81 -19.15
N LYS A 58 15.97 -0.76 -19.01
CA LYS A 58 17.41 -0.91 -18.70
C LYS A 58 17.65 -1.60 -17.35
N ALA A 59 16.76 -1.42 -16.38
CA ALA A 59 16.80 -2.09 -15.09
C ALA A 59 16.34 -3.56 -15.14
N GLY A 60 15.89 -4.06 -16.29
CA GLY A 60 15.43 -5.44 -16.49
C GLY A 60 14.05 -5.74 -15.91
N LEU A 61 13.29 -4.73 -15.46
CA LEU A 61 11.98 -4.95 -14.85
C LEU A 61 10.93 -5.34 -15.90
N ALA A 62 10.98 -4.74 -17.10
CA ALA A 62 10.10 -5.12 -18.20
C ALA A 62 10.26 -6.60 -18.58
N GLU A 63 11.49 -7.10 -18.62
CA GLU A 63 11.76 -8.51 -18.90
C GLU A 63 11.34 -9.44 -17.77
N ARG A 64 11.42 -8.98 -16.51
CA ARG A 64 10.85 -9.73 -15.39
C ARG A 64 9.33 -9.89 -15.51
N VAL A 65 8.61 -8.84 -15.91
CA VAL A 65 7.17 -8.93 -16.21
C VAL A 65 6.90 -9.91 -17.35
N ARG A 66 7.69 -9.84 -18.44
CA ARG A 66 7.59 -10.79 -19.56
C ARG A 66 7.79 -12.23 -19.10
N ALA A 67 8.80 -12.49 -18.25
CA ALA A 67 9.08 -13.81 -17.70
C ALA A 67 7.94 -14.32 -16.82
N GLY A 68 7.40 -13.47 -15.94
CA GLY A 68 6.24 -13.79 -15.10
C GLY A 68 4.97 -14.15 -15.89
N LEU A 69 4.80 -13.55 -17.07
CA LEU A 69 3.72 -13.87 -18.01
C LEU A 69 4.00 -15.08 -18.91
N GLY A 70 5.25 -15.52 -19.04
CA GLY A 70 5.66 -16.57 -19.99
C GLY A 70 4.97 -17.92 -19.79
N ALA A 71 4.41 -18.17 -18.59
CA ALA A 71 3.66 -19.38 -18.27
C ALA A 71 2.13 -19.21 -18.42
N THR A 72 1.66 -18.07 -18.92
CA THR A 72 0.25 -17.68 -19.03
C THR A 72 -0.21 -17.63 -20.50
N ALA A 73 -1.49 -17.36 -20.75
CA ALA A 73 -2.01 -17.17 -22.11
C ALA A 73 -1.88 -15.71 -22.61
N ILE A 74 -1.23 -14.84 -21.83
CA ILE A 74 -1.02 -13.43 -22.17
C ILE A 74 0.33 -13.27 -22.84
N GLU A 75 0.31 -12.75 -24.07
CA GLU A 75 1.49 -12.45 -24.88
C GLU A 75 1.75 -10.95 -24.87
N ILE A 76 2.97 -10.50 -24.60
CA ILE A 76 3.35 -9.08 -24.81
C ILE A 76 3.61 -8.88 -26.29
N ALA A 77 2.63 -8.34 -27.02
CA ALA A 77 2.67 -8.14 -28.46
C ALA A 77 3.45 -6.88 -28.85
N ALA A 78 3.45 -5.85 -28.00
CA ALA A 78 4.20 -4.61 -28.20
C ALA A 78 4.68 -4.05 -26.86
N VAL A 79 5.80 -3.31 -26.91
CA VAL A 79 6.35 -2.57 -25.77
C VAL A 79 6.51 -1.11 -26.19
N TYR A 80 5.92 -0.19 -25.42
CA TYR A 80 6.17 1.24 -25.52
C TYR A 80 6.97 1.68 -24.29
N ASP A 81 8.24 2.02 -24.48
CA ASP A 81 9.20 2.35 -23.42
C ASP A 81 9.67 3.82 -23.44
N GLN A 82 9.01 4.65 -24.25
CA GLN A 82 9.39 6.06 -24.46
C GLN A 82 8.60 7.04 -23.59
N VAL A 83 8.02 6.58 -22.46
CA VAL A 83 7.30 7.48 -21.55
C VAL A 83 8.29 8.36 -20.76
N PRO A 84 8.22 9.70 -20.90
CA PRO A 84 9.06 10.61 -20.13
C PRO A 84 8.48 10.89 -18.73
N PRO A 85 9.28 11.44 -17.80
CA PRO A 85 8.74 12.12 -16.62
C PRO A 85 7.77 13.22 -17.06
N ASN A 86 6.55 13.24 -16.51
CA ASN A 86 5.43 14.07 -17.00
C ASN A 86 5.08 13.75 -18.47
N SER A 87 4.42 12.61 -18.70
CA SER A 87 4.00 12.16 -20.03
C SER A 87 3.29 13.26 -20.84
N THR A 88 3.58 13.32 -22.13
CA THR A 88 3.02 14.32 -23.05
C THR A 88 1.85 13.77 -23.86
N ILE A 89 1.08 14.66 -24.50
CA ILE A 89 0.04 14.31 -25.48
C ILE A 89 0.58 13.37 -26.56
N ARG A 90 1.71 13.74 -27.18
CA ARG A 90 2.35 12.94 -28.24
C ARG A 90 2.72 11.54 -27.76
N THR A 91 3.25 11.43 -26.54
CA THR A 91 3.58 10.12 -25.93
C THR A 91 2.37 9.20 -25.88
N VAL A 92 1.20 9.74 -25.49
CA VAL A 92 -0.04 8.98 -25.40
C VAL A 92 -0.53 8.58 -26.79
N GLU A 93 -0.47 9.47 -27.78
CA GLU A 93 -0.86 9.20 -29.16
C GLU A 93 0.01 8.12 -29.81
N ASP A 94 1.34 8.23 -29.67
CA ASP A 94 2.30 7.25 -30.18
C ASP A 94 2.09 5.88 -29.50
N CYS A 95 1.87 5.86 -28.19
CA CYS A 95 1.58 4.64 -27.43
C CYS A 95 0.29 3.96 -27.89
N ALA A 96 -0.78 4.74 -28.08
CA ALA A 96 -2.06 4.22 -28.57
C ALA A 96 -1.98 3.72 -30.01
N ALA A 97 -1.24 4.43 -30.88
CA ALA A 97 -0.99 4.02 -32.25
C ALA A 97 -0.29 2.67 -32.32
N LEU A 98 0.78 2.48 -31.54
CA LEU A 98 1.50 1.20 -31.45
C LEU A 98 0.58 0.07 -30.96
N GLY A 99 -0.23 0.34 -29.93
CA GLY A 99 -1.21 -0.63 -29.43
C GLY A 99 -2.19 -1.10 -30.50
N ARG A 100 -2.72 -0.17 -31.32
CA ARG A 100 -3.63 -0.50 -32.42
C ARG A 100 -2.93 -1.22 -33.57
N GLU A 101 -1.73 -0.79 -33.95
CA GLU A 101 -0.91 -1.41 -35.01
C GLU A 101 -0.67 -2.89 -34.73
N PHE A 102 -0.29 -3.22 -33.49
CA PHE A 102 -0.04 -4.60 -33.08
C PHE A 102 -1.32 -5.35 -32.69
N GLY A 103 -2.50 -4.73 -32.74
CA GLY A 103 -3.77 -5.36 -32.40
C GLY A 103 -3.83 -5.86 -30.95
N CYS A 104 -3.38 -5.02 -30.02
CA CYS A 104 -3.40 -5.32 -28.59
C CYS A 104 -4.84 -5.21 -28.03
N ASP A 105 -5.22 -6.17 -27.17
CA ASP A 105 -6.53 -6.27 -26.52
C ASP A 105 -6.44 -6.22 -24.99
N LEU A 106 -5.27 -5.87 -24.46
CA LEU A 106 -4.96 -5.68 -23.05
C LEU A 106 -3.85 -4.60 -22.95
N VAL A 107 -3.93 -3.74 -21.95
CA VAL A 107 -2.87 -2.76 -21.63
C VAL A 107 -2.27 -3.10 -20.27
N ILE A 108 -0.93 -3.16 -20.20
CA ILE A 108 -0.17 -3.37 -18.97
C ILE A 108 0.71 -2.15 -18.74
N GLY A 109 0.49 -1.39 -17.67
CA GLY A 109 1.37 -0.30 -17.26
C GLY A 109 2.38 -0.77 -16.21
N LEU A 110 3.67 -0.56 -16.45
CA LEU A 110 4.76 -0.84 -15.51
C LEU A 110 5.58 0.44 -15.27
N GLY A 111 5.33 1.10 -14.16
CA GLY A 111 6.10 2.30 -13.82
C GLY A 111 5.54 3.14 -12.68
N GLY A 112 6.00 4.39 -12.60
CA GLY A 112 5.43 5.40 -11.72
C GLY A 112 4.22 6.10 -12.34
N GLY A 113 3.70 7.14 -11.67
CA GLY A 113 2.47 7.83 -12.09
C GLY A 113 2.41 8.23 -13.56
N SER A 114 3.50 8.76 -14.13
CA SER A 114 3.53 9.14 -15.55
C SER A 114 3.23 7.95 -16.48
N VAL A 115 3.82 6.79 -16.24
CA VAL A 115 3.58 5.57 -17.04
C VAL A 115 2.14 5.07 -16.87
N LEU A 116 1.65 5.03 -15.63
CA LEU A 116 0.32 4.51 -15.33
C LEU A 116 -0.78 5.41 -15.94
N ASP A 117 -0.56 6.72 -15.91
CA ASP A 117 -1.44 7.71 -16.55
C ASP A 117 -1.38 7.60 -18.08
N THR A 118 -0.20 7.44 -18.68
CA THR A 118 -0.07 7.16 -20.12
C THR A 118 -0.85 5.90 -20.49
N ALA A 119 -0.73 4.82 -19.71
CA ALA A 119 -1.41 3.55 -20.00
C ALA A 119 -2.95 3.71 -19.98
N LYS A 120 -3.49 4.47 -19.02
CA LYS A 120 -4.93 4.78 -18.95
C LYS A 120 -5.42 5.56 -20.17
N VAL A 121 -4.75 6.66 -20.51
CA VAL A 121 -5.20 7.53 -21.62
C VAL A 121 -4.91 6.89 -22.98
N ALA A 122 -3.85 6.10 -23.11
CA ALA A 122 -3.59 5.32 -24.33
C ALA A 122 -4.67 4.24 -24.54
N ASN A 123 -5.12 3.56 -23.48
CA ASN A 123 -6.24 2.63 -23.55
C ASN A 123 -7.53 3.33 -24.02
N LEU A 124 -7.83 4.50 -23.46
CA LEU A 124 -8.93 5.35 -23.93
C LEU A 124 -8.82 5.61 -25.43
N LEU A 125 -7.68 6.12 -25.89
CA LEU A 125 -7.49 6.42 -27.30
C LEU A 125 -7.59 5.16 -28.16
N MET A 126 -7.01 4.03 -27.75
CA MET A 126 -7.09 2.77 -28.50
C MET A 126 -8.54 2.40 -28.83
N VAL A 127 -9.48 2.67 -27.92
CA VAL A 127 -10.91 2.40 -28.10
C VAL A 127 -11.66 3.53 -28.82
N LYS A 128 -11.47 4.78 -28.42
CA LYS A 128 -12.30 5.91 -28.89
C LYS A 128 -11.73 6.63 -30.11
N GLY A 129 -10.42 6.57 -30.34
CA GLY A 129 -9.74 7.39 -31.34
C GLY A 129 -9.80 8.90 -31.00
N GLY A 130 -9.61 9.74 -32.01
CA GLY A 130 -9.61 11.20 -31.84
C GLY A 130 -8.31 11.74 -31.22
N ARG A 131 -8.31 13.03 -30.87
CA ARG A 131 -7.17 13.69 -30.23
C ARG A 131 -7.27 13.55 -28.71
N VAL A 132 -6.14 13.53 -28.00
CA VAL A 132 -6.10 13.43 -26.53
C VAL A 132 -6.96 14.51 -25.87
N GLN A 133 -6.88 15.74 -26.38
CA GLN A 133 -7.56 16.91 -25.84
C GLN A 133 -9.09 16.81 -25.93
N ASP A 134 -9.61 16.07 -26.92
CA ASP A 134 -11.06 15.91 -27.11
C ASP A 134 -11.69 15.05 -25.99
N HIS A 135 -10.87 14.36 -25.20
CA HIS A 135 -11.29 13.51 -24.09
C HIS A 135 -10.90 14.08 -22.71
N MET A 136 -10.33 15.29 -22.66
CA MET A 136 -9.98 15.95 -21.41
C MET A 136 -11.24 16.36 -20.66
N GLY A 137 -11.34 16.01 -19.37
CA GLY A 137 -12.48 16.34 -18.52
C GLY A 137 -12.83 15.22 -17.55
N ALA A 138 -14.07 15.25 -17.05
CA ALA A 138 -14.59 14.27 -16.12
C ALA A 138 -15.88 13.63 -16.65
N TYR A 139 -15.96 12.30 -16.59
CA TYR A 139 -17.14 11.50 -16.90
C TYR A 139 -17.67 11.66 -18.34
N LEU A 140 -16.77 11.81 -19.32
CA LEU A 140 -17.08 11.94 -20.74
C LEU A 140 -17.29 10.60 -21.44
N LEU A 141 -16.88 9.48 -20.83
CA LEU A 141 -16.96 8.16 -21.47
C LEU A 141 -18.34 7.49 -21.41
N GLY A 142 -19.24 7.93 -20.52
CA GLY A 142 -20.56 7.31 -20.34
C GLY A 142 -20.45 5.80 -20.12
N ASP A 143 -21.14 4.99 -20.93
CA ASP A 143 -21.12 3.52 -20.85
C ASP A 143 -20.00 2.85 -21.68
N THR A 144 -19.09 3.64 -22.26
CA THR A 144 -17.97 3.11 -23.06
C THR A 144 -17.12 2.18 -22.19
N ARG A 145 -16.89 0.94 -22.65
CA ARG A 145 -15.94 0.02 -22.00
C ARG A 145 -14.57 0.15 -22.64
N LEU A 146 -13.54 0.30 -21.81
CA LEU A 146 -12.14 0.29 -22.24
C LEU A 146 -11.60 -1.15 -22.34
N LEU A 147 -10.40 -1.32 -22.89
CA LEU A 147 -9.72 -2.62 -22.85
C LEU A 147 -9.35 -2.97 -21.40
N PRO A 148 -9.20 -4.27 -21.08
CA PRO A 148 -8.60 -4.69 -19.82
C PRO A 148 -7.31 -3.93 -19.51
N LEU A 149 -7.14 -3.51 -18.27
CA LEU A 149 -6.02 -2.68 -17.82
C LEU A 149 -5.38 -3.26 -16.56
N PHE A 150 -4.11 -3.64 -16.65
CA PHE A 150 -3.31 -4.09 -15.50
C PHE A 150 -2.23 -3.05 -15.17
N LEU A 151 -2.16 -2.61 -13.92
CA LEU A 151 -1.20 -1.60 -13.48
C LEU A 151 -0.25 -2.17 -12.42
N ILE A 152 1.04 -1.95 -12.63
CA ILE A 152 2.15 -2.47 -11.83
C ILE A 152 2.99 -1.28 -11.36
N PRO A 153 2.70 -0.71 -10.18
CA PRO A 153 3.41 0.46 -9.69
C PRO A 153 4.87 0.11 -9.33
N THR A 154 5.80 0.92 -9.82
CA THR A 154 7.22 0.89 -9.38
C THR A 154 7.56 2.03 -8.43
N THR A 155 6.57 2.86 -8.08
CA THR A 155 6.68 3.95 -7.10
C THR A 155 5.60 3.89 -6.04
N ALA A 156 5.94 4.19 -4.79
CA ALA A 156 5.00 4.26 -3.68
C ALA A 156 4.64 5.73 -3.36
N GLY A 157 3.84 6.36 -4.23
CA GLY A 157 3.35 7.73 -4.03
C GLY A 157 1.98 7.98 -4.63
N THR A 158 1.88 7.91 -5.96
CA THR A 158 0.71 8.40 -6.70
C THR A 158 -0.55 7.57 -6.50
N GLY A 159 -0.42 6.27 -6.19
CA GLY A 159 -1.54 5.34 -6.12
C GLY A 159 -2.32 5.21 -7.43
N SER A 160 -1.74 5.61 -8.57
CA SER A 160 -2.45 5.68 -9.87
C SER A 160 -2.95 4.29 -10.32
N GLU A 161 -2.37 3.20 -9.81
CA GLU A 161 -2.84 1.83 -10.01
C GLU A 161 -4.23 1.53 -9.42
N VAL A 162 -4.85 2.46 -8.70
CA VAL A 162 -6.18 2.29 -8.09
C VAL A 162 -7.04 3.56 -8.19
N THR A 163 -6.67 4.51 -9.06
CA THR A 163 -7.39 5.79 -9.18
C THR A 163 -8.12 5.93 -10.50
N LYS A 164 -9.23 6.66 -10.47
CA LYS A 164 -10.02 7.05 -11.64
C LYS A 164 -9.48 8.26 -12.39
N VAL A 165 -8.31 8.77 -12.00
CA VAL A 165 -7.70 9.99 -12.57
C VAL A 165 -6.44 9.69 -13.35
N ALA A 166 -6.14 10.52 -14.34
CA ALA A 166 -4.86 10.57 -15.03
C ALA A 166 -4.53 12.01 -15.40
N VAL A 167 -3.25 12.36 -15.46
CA VAL A 167 -2.79 13.71 -15.81
C VAL A 167 -1.73 13.64 -16.90
N ILE A 168 -1.99 14.32 -18.03
CA ILE A 168 -1.09 14.38 -19.17
C ILE A 168 -0.61 15.81 -19.37
N ALA A 169 0.68 16.03 -19.57
CA ALA A 169 1.24 17.35 -19.84
C ALA A 169 0.93 17.79 -21.29
N ASP A 170 0.62 19.08 -21.44
CA ASP A 170 0.54 19.79 -22.72
C ASP A 170 1.68 20.84 -22.77
N PRO A 171 2.86 20.47 -23.29
CA PRO A 171 4.01 21.36 -23.33
C PRO A 171 3.81 22.60 -24.21
N ASP A 172 2.92 22.54 -25.19
CA ASP A 172 2.70 23.65 -26.13
C ASP A 172 1.92 24.80 -25.47
N HIS A 173 1.17 24.50 -24.40
CA HIS A 173 0.36 25.46 -23.66
C HIS A 173 0.77 25.62 -22.19
N ASP A 174 1.86 24.99 -21.76
CA ASP A 174 2.36 24.99 -20.37
C ASP A 174 1.30 24.58 -19.31
N VAL A 175 0.39 23.67 -19.67
CA VAL A 175 -0.67 23.17 -18.79
C VAL A 175 -0.64 21.66 -18.65
N LYS A 176 -1.40 21.14 -17.68
CA LYS A 176 -1.67 19.72 -17.51
C LYS A 176 -3.14 19.47 -17.81
N LEU A 177 -3.41 18.48 -18.66
CA LEU A 177 -4.75 18.02 -19.03
C LEU A 177 -5.22 16.97 -18.02
N PRO A 178 -6.24 17.26 -17.20
CA PRO A 178 -6.80 16.29 -16.27
C PRO A 178 -7.84 15.40 -16.96
N PHE A 179 -7.82 14.12 -16.61
CA PHE A 179 -8.80 13.13 -17.03
C PHE A 179 -9.36 12.45 -15.77
N ALA A 180 -10.67 12.34 -15.66
CA ALA A 180 -11.35 11.64 -14.57
C ALA A 180 -12.47 10.76 -15.11
N GLU A 181 -12.26 9.45 -15.14
CA GLU A 181 -13.20 8.49 -15.72
C GLU A 181 -13.29 7.25 -14.83
N THR A 182 -14.51 6.78 -14.54
CA THR A 182 -14.70 5.56 -13.75
C THR A 182 -14.01 4.35 -14.39
N GLN A 183 -13.90 4.36 -15.72
CA GLN A 183 -13.26 3.34 -16.55
C GLN A 183 -11.72 3.34 -16.45
N PHE A 184 -11.11 4.34 -15.80
CA PHE A 184 -9.66 4.36 -15.57
C PHE A 184 -9.25 3.50 -14.38
N LEU A 185 -10.20 3.09 -13.54
CA LEU A 185 -9.95 2.10 -12.51
C LEU A 185 -9.53 0.79 -13.21
N PRO A 186 -8.30 0.30 -12.96
CA PRO A 186 -7.82 -0.89 -13.66
C PRO A 186 -8.51 -2.14 -13.14
N ASP A 187 -8.49 -3.19 -13.94
CA ASP A 187 -9.04 -4.49 -13.53
C ASP A 187 -8.13 -5.20 -12.53
N LEU A 188 -6.81 -4.96 -12.61
CA LEU A 188 -5.80 -5.59 -11.75
C LEU A 188 -4.68 -4.60 -11.39
N ALA A 189 -4.43 -4.46 -10.09
CA ALA A 189 -3.26 -3.77 -9.55
C ALA A 189 -2.29 -4.77 -8.91
N ILE A 190 -1.03 -4.78 -9.33
CA ILE A 190 -0.01 -5.75 -8.89
C ILE A 190 1.08 -5.05 -8.09
N LEU A 191 1.02 -5.18 -6.77
CA LEU A 191 1.90 -4.50 -5.83
C LEU A 191 3.04 -5.43 -5.40
N ASP A 192 4.16 -5.36 -6.12
CA ASP A 192 5.38 -6.09 -5.77
C ASP A 192 6.48 -5.14 -5.27
N PRO A 193 6.85 -5.17 -3.97
CA PRO A 193 7.89 -4.30 -3.44
C PRO A 193 9.27 -4.51 -4.06
N GLU A 194 9.55 -5.65 -4.69
CA GLU A 194 10.84 -5.85 -5.37
C GLU A 194 11.01 -4.91 -6.57
N LEU A 195 9.91 -4.49 -7.20
CA LEU A 195 9.90 -3.56 -8.33
C LEU A 195 10.14 -2.10 -7.91
N THR A 196 10.07 -1.81 -6.61
CA THR A 196 10.33 -0.47 -6.04
C THR A 196 11.76 -0.31 -5.52
N ARG A 197 12.54 -1.39 -5.49
CA ARG A 197 13.86 -1.45 -4.86
C ARG A 197 14.87 -0.48 -5.48
N SER A 198 14.78 -0.29 -6.80
CA SER A 198 15.65 0.60 -7.58
C SER A 198 15.35 2.09 -7.38
N MET A 199 14.27 2.45 -6.69
CA MET A 199 13.95 3.86 -6.43
C MET A 199 15.02 4.52 -5.55
N PRO A 200 15.60 5.66 -5.99
CA PRO A 200 16.52 6.43 -5.18
C PRO A 200 15.87 6.89 -3.85
N PRO A 201 16.64 7.05 -2.76
CA PRO A 201 16.11 7.50 -1.48
C PRO A 201 15.33 8.83 -1.54
N LYS A 202 15.84 9.81 -2.31
CA LYS A 202 15.18 11.11 -2.51
C LYS A 202 13.81 10.99 -3.21
N LEU A 203 13.71 10.11 -4.21
CA LEU A 203 12.43 9.84 -4.86
C LEU A 203 11.47 9.09 -3.93
N THR A 204 12.00 8.17 -3.12
CA THR A 204 11.23 7.44 -2.09
C THR A 204 10.66 8.41 -1.06
N ALA A 205 11.43 9.42 -0.63
CA ALA A 205 10.98 10.46 0.28
C ALA A 205 9.86 11.31 -0.32
N ALA A 206 10.07 11.84 -1.53
CA ALA A 206 9.10 12.70 -2.19
C ALA A 206 7.79 11.97 -2.49
N THR A 207 7.86 10.73 -3.00
CA THR A 207 6.66 9.91 -3.26
C THR A 207 5.98 9.44 -1.98
N GLY A 208 6.73 9.11 -0.92
CA GLY A 208 6.12 8.80 0.37
C GLY A 208 5.37 9.98 1.00
N MET A 209 5.90 11.19 0.84
CA MET A 209 5.20 12.42 1.26
C MET A 209 3.98 12.72 0.41
N ASP A 210 4.03 12.42 -0.89
CA ASP A 210 2.89 12.49 -1.79
C ASP A 210 1.73 11.60 -1.31
N ALA A 211 2.00 10.31 -1.05
CA ALA A 211 1.03 9.38 -0.47
C ALA A 211 0.50 9.84 0.90
N LEU A 212 1.33 10.49 1.71
CA LEU A 212 0.91 11.01 3.02
C LEU A 212 -0.06 12.17 2.85
N THR A 213 0.22 13.08 1.92
CA THR A 213 -0.66 14.19 1.55
C THR A 213 -1.99 13.67 1.02
N HIS A 214 -1.99 12.70 0.09
CA HIS A 214 -3.21 12.06 -0.39
C HIS A 214 -4.09 11.55 0.76
N ALA A 215 -3.50 10.82 1.71
CA ALA A 215 -4.24 10.28 2.85
C ALA A 215 -4.77 11.38 3.78
N ILE A 216 -3.96 12.40 4.08
CA ILE A 216 -4.38 13.50 4.96
C ILE A 216 -5.49 14.32 4.32
N GLU A 217 -5.36 14.70 3.05
CA GLU A 217 -6.36 15.49 2.36
C GLU A 217 -7.67 14.73 2.21
N ALA A 218 -7.64 13.47 1.75
CA ALA A 218 -8.83 12.63 1.67
C ALA A 218 -9.55 12.50 3.03
N TYR A 219 -8.79 12.43 4.14
CA TYR A 219 -9.34 12.37 5.49
C TYR A 219 -9.84 13.71 6.05
N VAL A 220 -9.59 14.86 5.42
CA VAL A 220 -10.16 16.14 5.89
C VAL A 220 -11.12 16.76 4.89
N ASP A 221 -11.25 16.15 3.72
CA ASP A 221 -12.03 16.63 2.60
C ASP A 221 -13.52 16.86 2.91
N LYS A 222 -14.18 17.69 2.09
CA LYS A 222 -15.64 17.84 2.06
C LYS A 222 -16.35 16.54 1.67
N GLU A 223 -15.80 15.79 0.70
CA GLU A 223 -16.34 14.53 0.15
C GLU A 223 -15.85 13.28 0.91
N TRP A 224 -15.61 13.43 2.21
CA TRP A 224 -15.16 12.33 3.05
C TRP A 224 -16.21 11.21 3.14
N SER A 225 -15.74 9.97 3.36
CA SER A 225 -16.62 8.83 3.63
C SER A 225 -15.98 7.90 4.66
N PRO A 226 -16.78 7.13 5.44
CA PRO A 226 -16.22 6.20 6.42
C PRO A 226 -15.26 5.16 5.83
N ALA A 227 -15.49 4.76 4.58
CA ALA A 227 -14.64 3.83 3.86
C ALA A 227 -13.29 4.48 3.50
N ALA A 228 -13.31 5.67 2.88
CA ALA A 228 -12.10 6.43 2.59
C ALA A 228 -11.31 6.75 3.86
N ASP A 229 -12.01 7.05 4.96
CA ASP A 229 -11.42 7.36 6.25
C ASP A 229 -10.59 6.23 6.84
N GLY A 230 -11.16 5.01 6.85
CA GLY A 230 -10.46 3.84 7.34
C GLY A 230 -9.17 3.57 6.54
N LEU A 231 -9.24 3.75 5.22
CA LEU A 231 -8.10 3.59 4.31
C LEU A 231 -7.05 4.67 4.52
N ALA A 232 -7.46 5.94 4.59
CA ALA A 232 -6.58 7.09 4.80
C ALA A 232 -5.82 7.01 6.13
N LEU A 233 -6.51 6.75 7.24
CA LEU A 233 -5.86 6.61 8.55
C LEU A 233 -4.90 5.42 8.58
N GLN A 234 -5.22 4.32 7.90
CA GLN A 234 -4.31 3.18 7.81
C GLN A 234 -3.09 3.48 6.94
N ALA A 235 -3.26 4.22 5.84
CA ALA A 235 -2.14 4.71 5.02
C ALA A 235 -1.19 5.59 5.85
N ILE A 236 -1.73 6.55 6.62
CA ILE A 236 -0.93 7.42 7.52
C ILE A 236 -0.11 6.59 8.50
N ARG A 237 -0.72 5.57 9.15
CA ARG A 237 -0.01 4.69 10.11
C ARG A 237 1.13 3.93 9.45
N LEU A 238 0.89 3.36 8.26
CA LEU A 238 1.90 2.61 7.51
C LEU A 238 3.06 3.51 7.06
N ILE A 239 2.76 4.71 6.55
CA ILE A 239 3.77 5.69 6.12
C ILE A 239 4.62 6.12 7.31
N ARG A 240 3.97 6.53 8.41
CA ARG A 240 4.63 6.90 9.66
C ARG A 240 5.62 5.83 10.12
N ALA A 241 5.21 4.55 10.05
CA ALA A 241 6.01 3.43 10.52
C ALA A 241 7.17 3.02 9.60
N ASN A 242 7.16 3.41 8.31
CA ASN A 242 8.04 2.78 7.31
C ASN A 242 8.78 3.77 6.39
N LEU A 243 8.36 5.03 6.25
CA LEU A 243 8.95 5.93 5.26
C LEU A 243 10.44 6.20 5.52
N LEU A 244 10.81 6.55 6.76
CA LEU A 244 12.22 6.80 7.11
C LEU A 244 13.08 5.55 6.87
N LEU A 245 12.57 4.37 7.24
CA LEU A 245 13.27 3.10 7.04
C LEU A 245 13.42 2.75 5.56
N ALA A 246 12.39 2.97 4.75
CA ALA A 246 12.43 2.73 3.30
C ALA A 246 13.43 3.67 2.59
N CYS A 247 13.60 4.90 3.07
CA CYS A 247 14.62 5.82 2.59
C CYS A 247 16.03 5.42 3.04
N ALA A 248 16.20 5.03 4.31
CA ALA A 248 17.50 4.70 4.89
C ALA A 248 18.03 3.32 4.47
N GLN A 249 17.15 2.36 4.22
CA GLN A 249 17.48 0.98 3.83
C GLN A 249 16.69 0.58 2.57
N PRO A 250 17.17 0.94 1.36
CA PRO A 250 16.47 0.69 0.09
C PRO A 250 16.08 -0.77 -0.17
N ASP A 251 16.88 -1.73 0.33
CA ASP A 251 16.64 -3.17 0.20
C ASP A 251 15.72 -3.76 1.30
N HIS A 252 15.18 -2.93 2.21
CA HIS A 252 14.25 -3.39 3.24
C HIS A 252 12.85 -3.64 2.66
N LEU A 253 12.66 -4.79 2.00
CA LEU A 253 11.44 -5.16 1.29
C LEU A 253 10.14 -5.05 2.12
N PRO A 254 10.11 -5.38 3.43
CA PRO A 254 8.91 -5.15 4.23
C PRO A 254 8.53 -3.66 4.34
N ALA A 255 9.51 -2.76 4.42
CA ALA A 255 9.25 -1.32 4.54
C ALA A 255 8.81 -0.75 3.17
N ARG A 256 9.48 -1.17 2.09
CA ARG A 256 9.06 -0.89 0.71
C ARG A 256 7.62 -1.37 0.46
N GLY A 257 7.30 -2.58 0.90
CA GLY A 257 5.97 -3.16 0.77
C GLY A 257 4.91 -2.44 1.58
N ALA A 258 5.23 -2.04 2.81
CA ALA A 258 4.33 -1.21 3.62
C ALA A 258 4.08 0.16 2.98
N MET A 259 5.11 0.80 2.41
CA MET A 259 4.97 2.05 1.68
C MET A 259 4.11 1.88 0.41
N LEU A 260 4.33 0.80 -0.35
CA LEU A 260 3.55 0.52 -1.56
C LEU A 260 2.07 0.26 -1.23
N ALA A 261 1.81 -0.54 -0.19
CA ALA A 261 0.45 -0.74 0.31
C ALA A 261 -0.17 0.56 0.81
N ALA A 262 0.59 1.40 1.53
CA ALA A 262 0.08 2.68 2.02
C ALA A 262 -0.27 3.65 0.88
N SER A 263 0.57 3.73 -0.16
CA SER A 263 0.30 4.52 -1.35
C SER A 263 -0.95 4.05 -2.08
N CYS A 264 -1.15 2.74 -2.22
CA CYS A 264 -2.38 2.18 -2.79
C CYS A 264 -3.61 2.52 -1.93
N LEU A 265 -3.53 2.37 -0.59
CA LEU A 265 -4.64 2.72 0.31
C LEU A 265 -4.97 4.23 0.23
N ALA A 266 -3.95 5.08 0.20
CA ALA A 266 -4.12 6.52 -0.01
C ALA A 266 -4.76 6.81 -1.38
N GLY A 267 -4.32 6.11 -2.43
CA GLY A 267 -4.89 6.12 -3.77
C GLY A 267 -6.38 5.84 -3.81
N ILE A 268 -6.80 4.74 -3.16
CA ILE A 268 -8.21 4.37 -3.06
C ILE A 268 -9.00 5.45 -2.29
N ALA A 269 -8.43 5.99 -1.21
CA ALA A 269 -9.09 7.01 -0.40
C ALA A 269 -9.32 8.30 -1.21
N PHE A 270 -8.28 8.87 -1.82
CA PHE A 270 -8.41 10.13 -2.56
C PHE A 270 -9.15 9.95 -3.90
N SER A 271 -9.14 8.76 -4.49
CA SER A 271 -9.96 8.50 -5.69
C SER A 271 -11.47 8.60 -5.40
N HIS A 272 -11.88 8.51 -4.13
CA HIS A 272 -13.27 8.70 -3.68
C HIS A 272 -13.49 10.09 -3.11
N SER A 273 -12.64 10.53 -2.19
CA SER A 273 -12.81 11.78 -1.45
C SER A 273 -12.06 12.97 -2.04
N MET A 274 -11.41 12.81 -3.19
CA MET A 274 -10.58 13.84 -3.84
C MET A 274 -9.41 14.32 -2.97
N VAL A 275 -8.78 15.41 -3.40
CA VAL A 275 -7.65 16.10 -2.76
C VAL A 275 -7.97 17.59 -2.62
N GLY A 276 -7.16 18.33 -1.87
CA GLY A 276 -7.47 19.69 -1.45
C GLY A 276 -6.44 20.74 -1.85
N MET A 277 -6.33 21.76 -0.99
CA MET A 277 -5.48 22.94 -1.22
C MET A 277 -3.98 22.62 -1.30
N VAL A 278 -3.50 21.51 -0.70
CA VAL A 278 -2.09 21.10 -0.85
C VAL A 278 -1.79 20.77 -2.30
N HIS A 279 -2.64 19.94 -2.93
CA HIS A 279 -2.48 19.59 -4.34
C HIS A 279 -2.66 20.81 -5.25
N GLY A 280 -3.67 21.65 -5.00
CA GLY A 280 -3.89 22.85 -5.82
C GLY A 280 -2.69 23.81 -5.85
N ILE A 281 -2.06 24.07 -4.69
CA ILE A 281 -0.83 24.88 -4.64
C ILE A 281 0.35 24.12 -5.29
N SER A 282 0.46 22.82 -5.05
CA SER A 282 1.58 22.01 -5.55
C SER A 282 1.55 21.81 -7.07
N HIS A 283 0.37 21.70 -7.68
CA HIS A 283 0.20 21.71 -9.13
C HIS A 283 0.66 23.03 -9.74
N ALA A 284 0.27 24.16 -9.14
CA ALA A 284 0.70 25.49 -9.58
C ALA A 284 2.22 25.68 -9.46
N LEU A 285 2.82 25.27 -8.34
CA LEU A 285 4.27 25.27 -8.16
C LEU A 285 4.99 24.37 -9.17
N GLY A 286 4.43 23.20 -9.48
CA GLY A 286 4.95 22.30 -10.49
C GLY A 286 4.82 22.82 -11.93
N GLY A 287 3.76 23.56 -12.25
CA GLY A 287 3.57 24.18 -13.55
C GLY A 287 4.49 25.39 -13.76
N VAL A 288 4.49 26.33 -12.79
CA VAL A 288 5.16 27.64 -12.92
C VAL A 288 6.67 27.57 -12.65
N TYR A 289 7.07 26.74 -11.67
CA TYR A 289 8.46 26.64 -11.19
C TYR A 289 9.09 25.26 -11.40
N HIS A 290 8.37 24.31 -12.02
CA HIS A 290 8.86 22.95 -12.28
C HIS A 290 9.33 22.20 -11.03
N ILE A 291 8.77 22.54 -9.87
CA ILE A 291 9.07 21.83 -8.62
C ILE A 291 8.46 20.41 -8.73
N PRO A 292 9.24 19.34 -8.43
CA PRO A 292 8.72 17.98 -8.43
C PRO A 292 7.51 17.82 -7.50
N HIS A 293 6.45 17.16 -7.98
CA HIS A 293 5.14 17.11 -7.32
C HIS A 293 5.20 16.69 -5.84
N GLY A 294 5.81 15.53 -5.53
CA GLY A 294 5.91 15.05 -4.15
C GLY A 294 6.74 15.96 -3.24
N LEU A 295 7.71 16.72 -3.79
CA LEU A 295 8.44 17.74 -3.03
C LEU A 295 7.55 18.95 -2.73
N ALA A 296 6.79 19.44 -3.72
CA ALA A 296 5.85 20.53 -3.51
C ALA A 296 4.80 20.13 -2.44
N ASN A 297 4.22 18.94 -2.55
CA ASN A 297 3.30 18.39 -1.56
C ASN A 297 3.92 18.34 -0.15
N ALA A 298 5.17 17.85 -0.03
CA ALA A 298 5.87 17.80 1.25
C ALA A 298 6.04 19.18 1.89
N LEU A 299 6.39 20.20 1.11
CA LEU A 299 6.60 21.56 1.60
C LEU A 299 5.28 22.24 2.00
N VAL A 300 4.24 22.09 1.18
CA VAL A 300 2.95 22.79 1.34
C VAL A 300 2.10 22.19 2.46
N LEU A 301 2.13 20.86 2.63
CA LEU A 301 1.29 20.11 3.57
C LEU A 301 1.19 20.72 4.99
N PRO A 302 2.29 20.97 5.73
CA PRO A 302 2.18 21.48 7.10
C PRO A 302 1.53 22.87 7.20
N GLU A 303 1.69 23.72 6.18
CA GLU A 303 1.12 25.07 6.18
C GLU A 303 -0.38 25.05 5.86
N VAL A 304 -0.81 24.20 4.93
CA VAL A 304 -2.24 23.99 4.65
C VAL A 304 -2.94 23.28 5.80
N MET A 305 -2.30 22.31 6.47
CA MET A 305 -2.84 21.72 7.69
C MET A 305 -3.07 22.78 8.78
N ALA A 306 -2.16 23.75 8.91
CA ALA A 306 -2.33 24.87 9.84
C ALA A 306 -3.50 25.79 9.45
N TYR A 307 -3.65 26.09 8.15
CA TYR A 307 -4.75 26.88 7.61
C TYR A 307 -6.13 26.23 7.83
N ASN A 308 -6.20 24.91 7.64
CA ASN A 308 -7.42 24.10 7.75
C ASN A 308 -7.73 23.66 9.19
N LEU A 309 -6.83 23.83 10.16
CA LEU A 309 -6.93 23.20 11.49
C LEU A 309 -8.27 23.46 12.19
N GLU A 310 -8.79 24.70 12.12
CA GLU A 310 -10.03 25.08 12.80
C GLU A 310 -11.30 24.57 12.09
N SER A 311 -11.25 24.27 10.80
CA SER A 311 -12.43 23.78 10.07
C SER A 311 -12.73 22.30 10.36
N ARG A 312 -11.71 21.51 10.68
CA ARG A 312 -11.83 20.04 10.92
C ARG A 312 -10.99 19.58 12.11
N LEU A 313 -11.07 20.29 13.24
CA LEU A 313 -10.23 20.07 14.43
C LEU A 313 -10.17 18.61 14.89
N ASP A 314 -11.32 17.94 14.97
CA ASP A 314 -11.39 16.56 15.44
C ASP A 314 -10.64 15.60 14.51
N ARG A 315 -10.77 15.80 13.20
CA ARG A 315 -10.12 14.96 12.19
C ARG A 315 -8.61 15.18 12.16
N PHE A 316 -8.14 16.41 12.32
CA PHE A 316 -6.70 16.67 12.49
C PHE A 316 -6.13 16.07 13.77
N ALA A 317 -6.93 15.96 14.85
CA ALA A 317 -6.52 15.25 16.04
C ALA A 317 -6.41 13.73 15.81
N ASP A 318 -7.30 13.14 14.99
CA ASP A 318 -7.21 11.72 14.62
C ASP A 318 -6.01 11.45 13.70
N ILE A 319 -5.69 12.37 12.78
CA ILE A 319 -4.46 12.33 11.97
C ILE A 319 -3.24 12.34 12.89
N ALA A 320 -3.20 13.23 13.89
CA ALA A 320 -2.10 13.28 14.85
C ALA A 320 -1.95 11.95 15.62
N GLU A 321 -3.05 11.32 16.01
CA GLU A 321 -3.04 9.99 16.63
C GLU A 321 -2.50 8.92 15.67
N ALA A 322 -2.89 8.93 14.40
CA ALA A 322 -2.39 8.02 13.36
C ALA A 322 -0.88 8.23 13.07
N LEU A 323 -0.39 9.47 13.16
CA LEU A 323 1.03 9.82 13.14
C LEU A 323 1.77 9.43 14.44
N GLY A 324 1.05 8.89 15.43
CA GLY A 324 1.61 8.40 16.69
C GLY A 324 1.80 9.45 17.77
N VAL A 325 1.17 10.61 17.64
CA VAL A 325 1.19 11.64 18.67
C VAL A 325 0.09 11.33 19.69
N ALA A 326 0.49 10.81 20.85
CA ALA A 326 -0.44 10.42 21.92
C ALA A 326 -0.72 11.58 22.89
N PHE A 327 -2.00 11.75 23.26
CA PHE A 327 -2.43 12.71 24.27
C PHE A 327 -3.49 12.11 25.20
N PRO A 328 -3.53 12.54 26.48
CA PRO A 328 -4.57 12.11 27.40
C PRO A 328 -5.94 12.68 26.98
N ARG A 329 -6.99 11.87 27.10
CA ARG A 329 -8.41 12.24 26.90
C ARG A 329 -9.18 12.07 28.22
N PRO A 330 -8.92 12.90 29.24
CA PRO A 330 -9.41 12.67 30.60
C PRO A 330 -10.93 12.72 30.71
N GLY A 331 -11.62 13.58 29.96
CA GLY A 331 -13.08 13.68 29.98
C GLY A 331 -13.74 12.43 29.37
N ALA A 332 -13.29 12.01 28.20
CA ALA A 332 -13.75 10.77 27.56
C ALA A 332 -13.42 9.51 28.40
N ALA A 333 -12.22 9.44 28.99
CA ALA A 333 -11.82 8.31 29.83
C ALA A 333 -12.67 8.21 31.10
N LEU A 334 -12.89 9.33 31.80
CA LEU A 334 -13.76 9.38 32.99
C LEU A 334 -15.22 9.13 32.62
N GLY A 335 -15.70 9.69 31.50
CA GLY A 335 -17.05 9.43 31.00
C GLY A 335 -17.31 7.96 30.71
N ASN A 336 -16.36 7.27 30.07
CA ASN A 336 -16.44 5.82 29.85
C ASN A 336 -16.42 5.04 31.17
N LEU A 337 -15.53 5.41 32.10
CA LEU A 337 -15.45 4.79 33.42
C LEU A 337 -16.77 4.93 34.19
N LEU A 338 -17.37 6.12 34.20
CA LEU A 338 -18.66 6.36 34.85
C LEU A 338 -19.79 5.57 34.15
N ARG A 339 -19.80 5.54 32.82
CA ARG A 339 -20.85 4.89 32.01
C ARG A 339 -20.83 3.37 32.13
N TYR A 340 -19.65 2.76 32.10
CA TYR A 340 -19.48 1.29 32.15
C TYR A 340 -19.18 0.76 33.55
N GLY A 341 -18.82 1.62 34.50
CA GLY A 341 -18.57 1.29 35.90
C GLY A 341 -19.80 1.39 36.82
N GLY A 342 -21.02 1.47 36.27
CA GLY A 342 -22.27 1.51 37.05
C GLY A 342 -22.65 2.87 37.63
N LEU A 343 -21.90 3.93 37.32
CA LEU A 343 -22.15 5.32 37.76
C LEU A 343 -22.66 6.19 36.61
N GLY A 344 -23.42 5.61 35.67
CA GLY A 344 -23.87 6.29 34.46
C GLY A 344 -24.69 7.57 34.72
N PHE A 345 -25.36 7.66 35.87
CA PHE A 345 -26.07 8.85 36.33
C PHE A 345 -25.15 10.06 36.57
N ALA A 346 -23.86 9.84 36.82
CA ALA A 346 -22.86 10.87 37.05
C ALA A 346 -22.17 11.35 35.75
N ALA A 347 -22.44 10.71 34.60
CA ALA A 347 -21.89 11.13 33.31
C ALA A 347 -22.13 12.61 32.94
N PRO A 348 -23.25 13.28 33.32
CA PRO A 348 -23.43 14.70 33.08
C PRO A 348 -22.40 15.61 33.80
N LEU A 349 -21.75 15.12 34.86
CA LEU A 349 -20.72 15.87 35.60
C LEU A 349 -19.41 16.02 34.81
N THR A 350 -19.23 15.30 33.70
CA THR A 350 -18.05 15.43 32.83
C THR A 350 -18.19 16.53 31.77
N LYS A 351 -19.37 17.16 31.62
CA LYS A 351 -19.58 18.29 30.69
C LYS A 351 -18.53 19.41 30.77
N PRO A 352 -18.11 19.90 31.95
CA PRO A 352 -17.02 20.90 32.04
C PRO A 352 -15.65 20.39 31.54
N LEU A 353 -15.43 19.07 31.50
CA LEU A 353 -14.21 18.47 30.93
C LEU A 353 -14.24 18.41 29.40
N GLY A 354 -15.38 18.66 28.74
CA GLY A 354 -15.46 18.70 27.27
C GLY A 354 -14.63 19.84 26.66
N ALA A 355 -14.52 20.98 27.35
CA ALA A 355 -13.63 22.08 26.95
C ALA A 355 -12.14 21.67 27.06
N VAL A 356 -11.81 20.86 28.08
CA VAL A 356 -10.47 20.30 28.29
C VAL A 356 -10.13 19.29 27.19
N ASP A 357 -11.06 18.40 26.83
CA ASP A 357 -10.87 17.44 25.74
C ASP A 357 -10.69 18.16 24.39
N ARG A 358 -11.47 19.20 24.10
CA ARG A 358 -11.30 20.04 22.89
C ARG A 358 -9.94 20.74 22.87
N TRP A 359 -9.46 21.23 24.01
CA TRP A 359 -8.12 21.80 24.13
C TRP A 359 -7.03 20.76 23.82
N PHE A 360 -7.13 19.55 24.38
CA PHE A 360 -6.20 18.45 24.08
C PHE A 360 -6.21 18.06 22.60
N ARG A 361 -7.40 17.97 21.96
CA ARG A 361 -7.51 17.73 20.52
C ARG A 361 -6.81 18.80 19.69
N ARG A 362 -6.94 20.08 20.08
CA ARG A 362 -6.22 21.17 19.42
C ARG A 362 -4.71 21.06 19.57
N GLN A 363 -4.22 20.72 20.76
CA GLN A 363 -2.79 20.47 20.94
C GLN A 363 -2.32 19.27 20.13
N ALA A 364 -3.15 18.22 20.01
CA ALA A 364 -2.85 17.07 19.18
C ALA A 364 -2.73 17.43 17.70
N ALA A 365 -3.72 18.13 17.15
CA ALA A 365 -3.68 18.61 15.77
C ALA A 365 -2.43 19.47 15.49
N LYS A 366 -2.09 20.41 16.40
CA LYS A 366 -0.86 21.23 16.29
C LYS A 366 0.41 20.38 16.33
N ALA A 367 0.46 19.38 17.20
CA ALA A 367 1.60 18.48 17.29
C ALA A 367 1.72 17.57 16.06
N GLY A 368 0.61 17.20 15.42
CA GLY A 368 0.60 16.54 14.10
C GLY A 368 1.29 17.39 13.02
N ILE A 369 1.02 18.70 12.97
CA ILE A 369 1.70 19.62 12.04
C ILE A 369 3.22 19.67 12.33
N VAL A 370 3.60 19.73 13.61
CA VAL A 370 5.01 19.69 14.01
C VAL A 370 5.67 18.37 13.63
N TYR A 371 4.95 17.24 13.76
CA TYR A 371 5.43 15.93 13.32
C TYR A 371 5.77 15.95 11.83
N ILE A 372 4.87 16.47 10.98
CA ILE A 372 5.10 16.54 9.53
C ILE A 372 6.32 17.42 9.20
N ARG A 373 6.47 18.57 9.88
CA ARG A 373 7.66 19.43 9.73
C ARG A 373 8.95 18.70 10.13
N ASN A 374 8.93 17.92 11.22
CA ASN A 374 10.08 17.13 11.67
C ASN A 374 10.39 15.98 10.70
N LEU A 375 9.36 15.29 10.19
CA LEU A 375 9.50 14.25 9.18
C LEU A 375 10.19 14.80 7.93
N ASN A 376 9.76 15.96 7.42
CA ASN A 376 10.44 16.63 6.29
C ASN A 376 11.92 16.89 6.59
N ARG A 377 12.25 17.40 7.78
CA ARG A 377 13.63 17.66 8.20
C ARG A 377 14.48 16.39 8.32
N GLN A 378 13.89 15.27 8.77
CA GLN A 378 14.53 13.95 8.82
C GLN A 378 14.75 13.38 7.41
N LEU A 379 13.77 13.51 6.52
CA LEU A 379 13.89 13.12 5.12
C LEU A 379 14.97 13.94 4.40
N ALA A 380 15.06 15.24 4.68
CA ALA A 380 16.12 16.09 4.16
C ALA A 380 17.52 15.62 4.63
N GLN A 381 17.66 15.26 5.91
CA GLN A 381 18.90 14.69 6.43
C GLN A 381 19.30 13.38 5.74
N LEU A 382 18.32 12.49 5.49
CA LEU A 382 18.58 11.19 4.86
C LEU A 382 18.85 11.28 3.35
N THR A 383 18.24 12.25 2.66
CA THR A 383 18.10 12.19 1.20
C THR A 383 18.53 13.46 0.45
N GLY A 384 18.82 14.55 1.16
CA GLY A 384 19.06 15.85 0.53
C GLY A 384 17.82 16.44 -0.14
N MET A 385 16.62 16.07 0.34
CA MET A 385 15.37 16.68 -0.08
C MET A 385 15.32 18.15 0.38
N PRO A 386 14.99 19.12 -0.50
CA PRO A 386 14.85 20.53 -0.11
C PRO A 386 13.79 20.75 0.97
N LEU A 387 13.97 21.79 1.79
CA LEU A 387 13.05 22.14 2.87
C LEU A 387 12.35 23.49 2.69
N ASN A 388 12.60 24.19 1.60
CA ASN A 388 11.98 25.46 1.24
C ASN A 388 12.04 25.66 -0.29
N LEU A 389 11.33 26.66 -0.81
CA LEU A 389 11.26 26.90 -2.26
C LEU A 389 12.60 27.35 -2.86
N ARG A 390 13.46 28.03 -2.09
CA ARG A 390 14.78 28.47 -2.59
C ARG A 390 15.70 27.28 -2.85
N ASP A 391 15.79 26.38 -1.89
CA ASP A 391 16.56 25.15 -2.00
C ASP A 391 15.97 24.20 -3.05
N ALA A 392 14.68 24.36 -3.37
CA ALA A 392 14.00 23.66 -4.46
C ALA A 392 14.23 24.29 -5.84
N GLY A 393 14.98 25.40 -5.95
CA GLY A 393 15.38 26.03 -7.21
C GLY A 393 14.67 27.35 -7.55
N VAL A 394 13.78 27.86 -6.69
CA VAL A 394 13.13 29.17 -6.91
C VAL A 394 14.08 30.28 -6.48
N GLN A 395 14.64 31.01 -7.45
CA GLN A 395 15.67 32.03 -7.21
C GLN A 395 15.25 33.45 -7.63
N ASP A 396 14.08 33.60 -8.24
CA ASP A 396 13.58 34.85 -8.83
C ASP A 396 12.90 35.81 -7.83
N GLY A 397 13.02 35.56 -6.52
CA GLY A 397 12.35 36.39 -5.52
C GLY A 397 10.83 36.23 -5.46
N LEU A 398 10.28 35.14 -6.01
CA LEU A 398 8.84 34.94 -6.22
C LEU A 398 8.24 35.94 -7.22
N ALA A 399 8.98 36.28 -8.28
CA ALA A 399 8.49 37.18 -9.33
C ALA A 399 7.19 36.68 -9.99
N LYS A 400 6.97 35.35 -10.01
CA LYS A 400 5.76 34.72 -10.55
C LYS A 400 4.70 34.37 -9.49
N LEU A 401 4.74 35.00 -8.31
CA LEU A 401 3.80 34.69 -7.21
C LEU A 401 2.33 34.79 -7.64
N GLU A 402 1.95 35.88 -8.31
CA GLU A 402 0.55 36.07 -8.76
C GLU A 402 0.12 34.98 -9.74
N GLN A 403 1.01 34.56 -10.66
CA GLN A 403 0.74 33.47 -11.58
C GLN A 403 0.51 32.14 -10.83
N VAL A 404 1.31 31.85 -9.80
CA VAL A 404 1.12 30.67 -8.94
C VAL A 404 -0.23 30.74 -8.21
N VAL A 405 -0.59 31.90 -7.65
CA VAL A 405 -1.86 32.08 -6.94
C VAL A 405 -3.04 31.90 -7.90
N GLU A 406 -3.00 32.51 -9.08
CA GLU A 406 -4.04 32.35 -10.10
C GLU A 406 -4.20 30.90 -10.53
N THR A 407 -3.09 30.25 -10.87
CA THR A 407 -3.09 28.84 -11.30
C THR A 407 -3.62 27.93 -10.21
N ALA A 408 -3.21 28.14 -8.95
CA ALA A 408 -3.67 27.34 -7.82
C ALA A 408 -5.18 27.53 -7.58
N MET A 409 -5.68 28.76 -7.65
CA MET A 409 -7.10 29.06 -7.42
C MET A 409 -8.02 28.56 -8.54
N SER A 410 -7.47 28.32 -9.73
CA SER A 410 -8.18 27.68 -10.85
C SER A 410 -8.10 26.16 -10.83
N ASP A 411 -7.37 25.56 -9.89
CA ASP A 411 -7.25 24.11 -9.78
C ASP A 411 -8.52 23.48 -9.16
N GLY A 412 -9.03 22.41 -9.79
CA GLY A 412 -10.23 21.73 -9.32
C GLY A 412 -10.10 21.11 -7.91
N ALA A 413 -8.89 20.81 -7.45
CA ALA A 413 -8.63 20.34 -6.08
C ALA A 413 -9.05 21.37 -5.01
N MET A 414 -9.05 22.66 -5.34
CA MET A 414 -9.45 23.72 -4.39
C MET A 414 -10.91 23.60 -3.92
N LEU A 415 -11.78 23.03 -4.74
CA LEU A 415 -13.23 22.92 -4.47
C LEU A 415 -13.53 22.06 -3.23
N TYR A 416 -12.74 21.00 -3.06
CA TYR A 416 -12.97 19.94 -2.07
C TYR A 416 -12.32 20.24 -0.70
N ASN A 417 -11.42 21.23 -0.65
CA ASN A 417 -10.75 21.63 0.59
C ASN A 417 -11.76 21.99 1.70
N PRO A 418 -11.58 21.53 2.96
CA PRO A 418 -12.57 21.72 4.03
C PRO A 418 -12.84 23.17 4.42
N ARG A 419 -11.89 24.07 4.15
CA ARG A 419 -12.05 25.52 4.29
C ARG A 419 -12.01 26.14 2.90
N GLU A 420 -12.92 27.06 2.59
CA GLU A 420 -12.89 27.80 1.33
C GLU A 420 -11.50 28.43 1.12
N PRO A 421 -10.75 28.08 0.05
CA PRO A 421 -9.43 28.65 -0.17
C PRO A 421 -9.50 30.15 -0.47
N GLU A 422 -8.68 30.94 0.22
CA GLU A 422 -8.58 32.38 0.03
C GLU A 422 -7.30 32.72 -0.75
N ARG A 423 -7.38 33.62 -1.75
CA ARG A 423 -6.22 34.04 -2.57
C ARG A 423 -5.04 34.52 -1.72
N GLU A 424 -5.31 35.37 -0.72
CA GLU A 424 -4.25 35.90 0.16
C GLU A 424 -3.65 34.80 1.03
N ALA A 425 -4.43 33.79 1.43
CA ALA A 425 -3.91 32.65 2.18
C ALA A 425 -2.95 31.81 1.32
N VAL A 426 -3.29 31.55 0.06
CA VAL A 426 -2.39 30.89 -0.90
C VAL A 426 -1.08 31.68 -1.04
N ALA A 427 -1.17 33.00 -1.28
CA ALA A 427 -0.01 33.86 -1.41
C ALA A 427 0.87 33.85 -0.14
N CYS A 428 0.24 33.91 1.03
CA CYS A 428 0.92 33.85 2.33
C CYS A 428 1.66 32.51 2.53
N ILE A 429 1.03 31.39 2.19
CA ILE A 429 1.66 30.06 2.25
C ILE A 429 2.90 30.03 1.34
N VAL A 430 2.79 30.41 0.07
CA VAL A 430 3.93 30.40 -0.87
C VAL A 430 5.07 31.30 -0.38
N ARG A 431 4.77 32.51 0.13
CA ARG A 431 5.78 33.40 0.74
C ARG A 431 6.46 32.75 1.95
N THR A 432 5.68 32.09 2.80
CA THR A 432 6.20 31.37 3.98
C THR A 432 7.18 30.27 3.56
N LEU A 433 6.82 29.46 2.56
CA LEU A 433 7.69 28.40 2.05
C LEU A 433 8.98 28.91 1.40
N TYR A 434 8.98 30.12 0.85
CA TYR A 434 10.18 30.76 0.29
C TYR A 434 11.10 31.38 1.35
N GLN A 435 10.50 31.96 2.40
CA GLN A 435 11.21 32.65 3.48
C GLN A 435 11.75 31.69 4.54
N ALA A 436 11.13 30.52 4.70
CA ALA A 436 11.52 29.53 5.69
C ALA A 436 13.00 29.15 5.57
N ARG A 437 13.65 28.96 6.74
CA ARG A 437 15.04 28.49 6.89
C ARG A 437 15.14 27.31 7.86
N PRO A 438 14.37 26.23 7.64
CA PRO A 438 14.47 25.04 8.49
C PRO A 438 15.82 24.34 8.25
N THR A 439 16.34 23.71 9.30
CA THR A 439 17.56 22.88 9.21
C THR A 439 17.20 21.40 9.22
N PRO A 440 17.97 20.52 8.55
CA PRO A 440 17.81 19.07 8.66
C PRO A 440 17.79 18.60 10.13
N LEU A 441 17.05 17.53 10.40
CA LEU A 441 16.94 16.93 11.73
C LEU A 441 17.61 15.55 11.70
N PRO A 442 18.55 15.25 12.63
CA PRO A 442 19.17 13.93 12.71
C PRO A 442 18.14 12.80 12.85
N VAL A 443 18.43 11.67 12.23
CA VAL A 443 17.64 10.45 12.34
C VAL A 443 18.31 9.50 13.32
N THR A 444 17.58 9.09 14.35
CA THR A 444 18.06 8.18 15.38
C THR A 444 17.80 6.71 15.01
N ALA A 445 18.45 5.77 15.71
CA ALA A 445 18.15 4.35 15.55
C ALA A 445 16.68 4.02 15.90
N ALA A 446 16.08 4.74 16.85
CA ALA A 446 14.69 4.58 17.23
C ALA A 446 13.72 4.99 16.11
N ASP A 447 14.04 6.05 15.36
CA ASP A 447 13.25 6.50 14.21
C ASP A 447 13.25 5.48 13.05
N LEU A 448 14.24 4.58 13.02
CA LEU A 448 14.38 3.52 12.01
C LEU A 448 13.88 2.16 12.49
N GLN A 449 13.31 2.06 13.70
CA GLN A 449 12.72 0.81 14.14
C GLN A 449 11.35 0.58 13.50
N PRO A 450 11.08 -0.62 12.96
CA PRO A 450 9.75 -0.95 12.47
C PRO A 450 8.74 -0.81 13.61
N ALA A 451 7.76 0.09 13.45
CA ALA A 451 6.70 0.23 14.46
C ALA A 451 5.79 -1.01 14.41
N GLY A 452 6.04 -1.98 15.28
CA GLY A 452 5.06 -2.99 15.71
C GLY A 452 4.35 -3.78 14.62
N MET A 453 4.96 -3.96 13.44
CA MET A 453 4.46 -4.94 12.47
C MET A 453 4.99 -6.29 12.93
N MET A 454 4.08 -7.21 13.32
CA MET A 454 4.42 -8.60 13.65
C MET A 454 5.45 -9.11 12.66
N MET A 455 6.56 -9.61 13.20
CA MET A 455 7.74 -10.08 12.49
C MET A 455 7.43 -10.76 11.16
N THR A 456 7.90 -10.18 10.05
CA THR A 456 7.76 -10.77 8.72
C THR A 456 9.13 -11.20 8.17
N ALA A 457 9.18 -12.47 7.77
CA ALA A 457 10.03 -13.11 6.75
C ALA A 457 11.56 -12.98 6.79
N ARG A 458 12.15 -12.05 7.56
CA ARG A 458 13.60 -11.82 7.54
C ARG A 458 14.39 -12.91 8.29
N GLU A 459 13.73 -13.66 9.15
CA GLU A 459 14.35 -14.76 9.93
C GLU A 459 14.24 -16.14 9.26
N THR A 460 13.59 -16.25 8.10
CA THR A 460 13.24 -17.55 7.50
C THR A 460 14.06 -17.95 6.26
N ARG A 461 15.06 -17.17 5.82
CA ARG A 461 15.84 -17.53 4.62
C ARG A 461 16.91 -18.60 4.90
N ASP A 462 17.07 -19.52 3.95
CA ASP A 462 18.15 -20.51 3.85
C ASP A 462 18.19 -21.59 4.95
N VAL A 463 17.02 -22.04 5.43
CA VAL A 463 16.96 -23.29 6.23
C VAL A 463 16.94 -24.51 5.31
N PHE A 464 16.24 -24.42 4.18
CA PHE A 464 16.10 -25.49 3.20
C PHE A 464 16.61 -25.05 1.82
N PRO A 465 17.93 -25.00 1.60
CA PRO A 465 18.51 -24.61 0.31
C PRO A 465 18.16 -25.59 -0.82
N ASP A 466 17.89 -26.85 -0.48
CA ASP A 466 17.57 -27.94 -1.40
C ASP A 466 16.59 -28.95 -0.78
N ALA A 467 16.04 -29.83 -1.62
CA ALA A 467 15.10 -30.85 -1.20
C ALA A 467 15.74 -31.87 -0.22
N ASP A 468 17.03 -32.17 -0.36
CA ASP A 468 17.75 -33.11 0.49
C ASP A 468 17.85 -32.60 1.93
N THR A 469 18.15 -31.31 2.10
CA THR A 469 18.18 -30.65 3.40
C THR A 469 16.79 -30.60 4.01
N LEU A 470 15.75 -30.33 3.22
CA LEU A 470 14.37 -30.39 3.67
C LEU A 470 14.01 -31.80 4.18
N TYR A 471 14.29 -32.85 3.40
CA TYR A 471 13.99 -34.23 3.79
C TYR A 471 14.76 -34.67 5.03
N ARG A 472 16.02 -34.27 5.16
CA ARG A 472 16.83 -34.57 6.34
C ARG A 472 16.25 -33.92 7.59
N VAL A 473 15.93 -32.63 7.53
CA VAL A 473 15.48 -31.86 8.70
C VAL A 473 14.02 -32.15 9.04
N LEU A 474 13.09 -31.94 8.10
CA LEU A 474 11.66 -32.17 8.36
C LEU A 474 11.31 -33.66 8.43
N GLY A 475 12.01 -34.52 7.69
CA GLY A 475 11.86 -35.98 7.81
C GLY A 475 12.31 -36.49 9.16
N GLY A 476 13.48 -36.06 9.66
CA GLY A 476 13.91 -36.41 11.01
C GLY A 476 12.97 -35.84 12.08
N PHE A 477 12.46 -34.63 11.89
CA PHE A 477 11.48 -34.06 12.80
C PHE A 477 10.16 -34.83 12.82
N PHE A 478 9.64 -35.27 11.67
CA PHE A 478 8.41 -36.07 11.64
C PHE A 478 8.58 -37.44 12.30
N GLU A 479 9.75 -38.07 12.15
CA GLU A 479 10.07 -39.29 12.91
C GLU A 479 10.11 -39.02 14.42
N ARG A 480 10.61 -37.85 14.85
CA ARG A 480 10.56 -37.41 16.25
C ARG A 480 9.12 -37.22 16.73
N LEU A 481 8.25 -36.60 15.94
CA LEU A 481 6.82 -36.44 16.27
C LEU A 481 6.11 -37.78 16.40
N LYS A 482 6.43 -38.73 15.52
CA LYS A 482 5.90 -40.10 15.57
C LYS A 482 6.33 -40.84 16.85
N ALA A 483 7.55 -40.61 17.33
CA ALA A 483 8.07 -41.24 18.56
C ALA A 483 7.61 -40.54 19.85
N ASP A 484 7.10 -39.31 19.76
CA ASP A 484 6.66 -38.54 20.92
C ASP A 484 5.35 -39.09 21.52
N PRO A 485 5.28 -39.40 22.83
CA PRO A 485 4.08 -39.98 23.44
C PRO A 485 2.83 -39.10 23.38
N GLN A 486 2.99 -37.76 23.38
CA GLN A 486 1.88 -36.81 23.35
C GLN A 486 1.33 -36.60 21.93
N ILE A 487 2.13 -36.87 20.89
CA ILE A 487 1.79 -36.61 19.50
C ILE A 487 1.58 -37.90 18.71
N GLY A 488 2.52 -38.85 18.78
CA GLY A 488 2.51 -40.07 17.97
C GLY A 488 1.29 -40.96 18.18
N GLY A 489 0.87 -41.14 19.43
CA GLY A 489 -0.34 -41.90 19.78
C GLY A 489 -1.62 -41.28 19.20
N PRO A 490 -1.92 -40.00 19.50
CA PRO A 490 -3.07 -39.31 18.90
C PRO A 490 -2.98 -39.20 17.36
N LEU A 491 -1.79 -39.03 16.79
CA LEU A 491 -1.59 -39.01 15.35
C LEU A 491 -1.97 -40.36 14.71
N LYS A 492 -1.57 -41.49 15.31
CA LYS A 492 -2.00 -42.84 14.91
C LYS A 492 -3.51 -43.01 15.03
N ALA A 493 -4.11 -42.55 16.14
CA ALA A 493 -5.54 -42.63 16.36
C ALA A 493 -6.37 -41.83 15.33
N SER A 494 -5.77 -40.82 14.69
CA SER A 494 -6.45 -40.02 13.66
C SER A 494 -6.81 -40.81 12.39
N ARG A 495 -6.05 -41.86 12.07
CA ARG A 495 -6.14 -42.63 10.82
C ARG A 495 -6.12 -41.77 9.54
N LEU A 496 -5.47 -40.61 9.58
CA LEU A 496 -5.38 -39.72 8.43
C LEU A 496 -4.12 -39.99 7.61
N CYS A 497 -4.22 -39.74 6.31
CA CYS A 497 -3.08 -39.67 5.41
C CYS A 497 -2.95 -38.24 4.88
N VAL A 498 -1.90 -37.54 5.31
CA VAL A 498 -1.67 -36.13 4.97
C VAL A 498 -0.39 -36.01 4.17
N GLN A 499 -0.47 -35.35 3.02
CA GLN A 499 0.68 -35.05 2.18
C GLN A 499 1.04 -33.58 2.28
N PHE A 500 2.33 -33.29 2.43
CA PHE A 500 2.91 -31.96 2.38
C PHE A 500 3.70 -31.84 1.08
N ALA A 501 3.31 -30.90 0.24
CA ALA A 501 4.01 -30.57 -1.01
C ALA A 501 4.71 -29.21 -0.83
N PHE A 502 6.03 -29.24 -0.79
CA PHE A 502 6.86 -28.06 -0.59
C PHE A 502 7.30 -27.47 -1.93
N ASP A 503 7.21 -26.14 -2.05
CA ASP A 503 7.70 -25.40 -3.22
C ASP A 503 7.89 -23.90 -2.88
N PRO A 504 9.13 -23.35 -2.85
CA PRO A 504 10.44 -24.03 -2.91
C PRO A 504 10.94 -24.55 -1.53
N PRO A 505 11.93 -25.48 -1.48
CA PRO A 505 12.39 -26.33 -2.59
C PRO A 505 11.34 -27.40 -2.91
N ALA A 506 11.31 -27.87 -4.16
CA ALA A 506 10.37 -28.89 -4.61
C ALA A 506 10.60 -30.23 -3.88
N ALA A 507 9.72 -30.55 -2.91
CA ALA A 507 9.78 -31.78 -2.15
C ALA A 507 8.38 -32.25 -1.76
N VAL A 508 8.18 -33.56 -1.57
CA VAL A 508 6.89 -34.12 -1.16
C VAL A 508 7.10 -35.08 -0.01
N MET A 509 6.38 -34.89 1.09
CA MET A 509 6.41 -35.80 2.22
C MET A 509 5.00 -36.24 2.57
N THR A 510 4.80 -37.52 2.85
CA THR A 510 3.48 -38.05 3.21
C THR A 510 3.54 -38.73 4.56
N ILE A 511 2.67 -38.32 5.48
CA ILE A 511 2.43 -39.00 6.76
C ILE A 511 1.17 -39.84 6.61
N ASP A 512 1.33 -41.17 6.67
CA ASP A 512 0.23 -42.12 6.59
C ASP A 512 0.02 -42.81 7.94
N ALA A 513 -1.04 -42.40 8.64
CA ALA A 513 -1.46 -42.99 9.91
C ALA A 513 -2.64 -43.98 9.76
N ARG A 514 -3.01 -44.38 8.54
CA ARG A 514 -4.14 -45.30 8.31
C ARG A 514 -3.88 -46.73 8.78
N GLY A 515 -2.62 -47.16 8.73
CA GLY A 515 -2.20 -48.52 9.11
C GLY A 515 -1.94 -48.70 10.60
N ASP A 516 -1.43 -49.88 10.96
CA ASP A 516 -1.06 -50.21 12.35
C ASP A 516 0.14 -49.41 12.86
N GLU A 517 0.91 -48.80 11.97
CA GLU A 517 2.00 -47.89 12.30
C GLU A 517 1.92 -46.62 11.47
N VAL A 518 2.35 -45.50 12.04
CA VAL A 518 2.50 -44.25 11.30
C VAL A 518 3.73 -44.36 10.41
N LYS A 519 3.54 -44.24 9.09
CA LYS A 519 4.61 -44.30 8.09
C LYS A 519 4.86 -42.92 7.49
N ILE A 520 6.12 -42.57 7.31
CA ILE A 520 6.54 -41.31 6.69
C ILE A 520 7.24 -41.66 5.39
N TYR A 521 6.71 -41.18 4.28
CA TYR A 521 7.23 -41.41 2.93
C TYR A 521 7.86 -40.14 2.36
N ARG A 522 8.92 -40.28 1.57
CA ARG A 522 9.60 -39.18 0.87
C ARG A 522 9.40 -39.31 -0.65
N GLY A 523 9.08 -38.20 -1.30
CA GLY A 523 8.92 -38.14 -2.76
C GLY A 523 7.95 -39.20 -3.30
N ALA A 524 8.42 -39.95 -4.30
CA ALA A 524 7.63 -40.96 -5.02
C ALA A 524 7.45 -42.28 -4.26
N GLU A 525 7.99 -42.44 -3.05
CA GLU A 525 7.83 -43.66 -2.24
C GLU A 525 6.37 -43.93 -1.86
N PHE A 526 5.53 -42.89 -1.83
CA PHE A 526 4.11 -43.02 -1.55
C PHE A 526 3.30 -43.24 -2.83
N ALA A 527 2.80 -44.47 -3.02
CA ALA A 527 1.94 -44.83 -4.16
C ALA A 527 0.43 -44.67 -3.89
N GLY A 528 0.03 -44.21 -2.71
CA GLY A 528 -1.37 -44.07 -2.32
C GLY A 528 -1.99 -42.72 -2.71
N GLN A 529 -3.28 -42.54 -2.36
CA GLN A 529 -3.93 -41.22 -2.40
C GLN A 529 -4.00 -40.63 -0.99
N PRO A 530 -3.52 -39.39 -0.78
CA PRO A 530 -3.68 -38.70 0.50
C PRO A 530 -5.11 -38.17 0.64
N GLU A 531 -5.61 -38.07 1.88
CA GLU A 531 -6.92 -37.45 2.15
C GLU A 531 -6.88 -35.93 1.96
N VAL A 532 -5.73 -35.33 2.27
CA VAL A 532 -5.42 -33.92 2.05
C VAL A 532 -3.98 -33.77 1.62
N THR A 533 -3.77 -32.94 0.59
CA THR A 533 -2.46 -32.40 0.22
C THR A 533 -2.40 -30.93 0.62
N MET A 534 -1.39 -30.56 1.39
CA MET A 534 -1.09 -29.18 1.80
C MET A 534 0.14 -28.70 1.03
N ARG A 535 -0.04 -27.69 0.17
CA ARG A 535 1.05 -27.06 -0.58
C ARG A 535 1.50 -25.78 0.12
N MET A 536 2.81 -25.64 0.37
CA MET A 536 3.43 -24.49 1.04
C MET A 536 4.92 -24.40 0.67
N SER A 537 5.64 -23.33 1.03
CA SER A 537 7.11 -23.33 0.91
C SER A 537 7.78 -24.04 2.09
N GLY A 538 9.04 -24.46 1.95
CA GLY A 538 9.83 -25.00 3.05
C GLY A 538 9.98 -23.98 4.19
N ASP A 539 10.28 -22.73 3.86
CA ASP A 539 10.40 -21.64 4.84
C ASP A 539 9.10 -21.40 5.62
N PHE A 540 7.96 -21.51 4.94
CA PHE A 540 6.65 -21.44 5.58
C PHE A 540 6.49 -22.59 6.58
N ALA A 541 6.83 -23.81 6.18
CA ALA A 541 6.77 -24.98 7.07
C ALA A 541 7.67 -24.80 8.30
N HIS A 542 8.88 -24.25 8.12
CA HIS A 542 9.80 -23.95 9.21
C HIS A 542 9.19 -22.98 10.24
N ALA A 543 8.58 -21.89 9.77
CA ALA A 543 7.93 -20.92 10.64
C ALA A 543 6.64 -21.46 11.29
N PHE A 544 5.90 -22.32 10.58
CA PHE A 544 4.75 -23.04 11.13
C PHE A 544 5.15 -23.91 12.33
N TRP A 545 6.23 -24.71 12.19
CA TRP A 545 6.69 -25.56 13.27
C TRP A 545 7.31 -24.81 14.45
N HIS A 546 7.64 -23.53 14.31
CA HIS A 546 7.96 -22.63 15.42
C HIS A 546 6.72 -22.05 16.14
N GLY A 547 5.51 -22.42 15.71
CA GLY A 547 4.26 -21.86 16.24
C GLY A 547 4.05 -20.38 15.90
N ARG A 548 4.81 -19.83 14.95
CA ARG A 548 4.74 -18.42 14.54
C ARG A 548 3.61 -18.15 13.55
N ILE A 549 3.04 -19.21 12.97
CA ILE A 549 2.01 -19.11 11.93
C ILE A 549 0.74 -19.85 12.37
N ASN A 550 -0.40 -19.18 12.21
CA ASN A 550 -1.71 -19.78 12.36
C ASN A 550 -2.14 -20.41 11.02
N LEU A 551 -2.35 -21.74 11.00
CA LEU A 551 -2.71 -22.46 9.78
C LEU A 551 -4.02 -21.98 9.14
N VAL A 552 -5.03 -21.63 9.95
CA VAL A 552 -6.32 -21.14 9.45
C VAL A 552 -6.12 -19.81 8.73
N SER A 553 -5.38 -18.89 9.34
CA SER A 553 -5.04 -17.60 8.73
C SER A 553 -4.20 -17.79 7.45
N ALA A 554 -3.29 -18.76 7.43
CA ALA A 554 -2.46 -19.03 6.27
C ALA A 554 -3.24 -19.62 5.08
N LEU A 555 -4.24 -20.46 5.34
CA LEU A 555 -5.18 -20.95 4.33
C LEU A 555 -6.01 -19.80 3.74
N THR A 556 -6.52 -18.89 4.58
CA THR A 556 -7.26 -17.70 4.13
C THR A 556 -6.38 -16.79 3.26
N ARG A 557 -5.10 -16.64 3.62
CA ARG A 557 -4.12 -15.84 2.88
C ARG A 557 -3.50 -16.56 1.68
N ARG A 558 -3.93 -17.79 1.38
CA ARG A 558 -3.37 -18.66 0.31
C ARG A 558 -1.85 -18.90 0.41
N GLN A 559 -1.28 -18.72 1.59
CA GLN A 559 0.13 -19.07 1.87
C GLN A 559 0.30 -20.59 2.00
N VAL A 560 -0.79 -21.28 2.37
CA VAL A 560 -0.96 -22.72 2.24
C VAL A 560 -2.14 -22.96 1.32
N VAL A 561 -1.98 -23.84 0.34
CA VAL A 561 -3.09 -24.32 -0.49
C VAL A 561 -3.40 -25.75 -0.08
N ALA A 562 -4.57 -25.98 0.51
CA ALA A 562 -5.02 -27.33 0.85
C ALA A 562 -6.00 -27.86 -0.20
N LYS A 563 -5.75 -29.09 -0.67
CA LYS A 563 -6.61 -29.83 -1.60
C LYS A 563 -7.05 -31.14 -0.94
N GLY A 564 -8.36 -31.41 -0.87
CA GLY A 564 -8.93 -32.58 -0.21
C GLY A 564 -9.86 -32.23 0.95
N ASN A 565 -10.04 -33.14 1.91
CA ASN A 565 -10.94 -32.95 3.06
C ASN A 565 -10.32 -32.10 4.18
N VAL A 566 -10.18 -30.79 3.94
CA VAL A 566 -9.54 -29.82 4.86
C VAL A 566 -10.12 -29.83 6.29
N PRO A 567 -11.45 -29.94 6.52
CA PRO A 567 -12.01 -29.99 7.87
C PRO A 567 -11.46 -31.14 8.72
N LYS A 568 -11.12 -32.30 8.13
CA LYS A 568 -10.49 -33.41 8.85
C LYS A 568 -9.07 -33.06 9.31
N THR A 569 -8.28 -32.38 8.47
CA THR A 569 -6.91 -31.98 8.82
C THR A 569 -6.87 -30.91 9.91
N LEU A 570 -7.87 -30.04 9.99
CA LEU A 570 -7.99 -29.08 11.10
C LEU A 570 -8.13 -29.77 12.47
N LYS A 571 -8.64 -31.01 12.53
CA LYS A 571 -8.71 -31.80 13.77
C LYS A 571 -7.33 -32.24 14.29
N LEU A 572 -6.29 -32.19 13.45
CA LEU A 572 -4.91 -32.49 13.86
C LEU A 572 -4.22 -31.31 14.54
N LEU A 573 -4.70 -30.07 14.36
CA LEU A 573 -4.04 -28.88 14.92
C LEU A 573 -3.86 -28.93 16.44
N PRO A 574 -4.86 -29.36 17.24
CA PRO A 574 -4.66 -29.51 18.69
C PRO A 574 -3.61 -30.57 19.03
N ILE A 575 -3.54 -31.66 18.27
CA ILE A 575 -2.57 -32.75 18.45
C ILE A 575 -1.15 -32.27 18.17
N LEU A 576 -0.98 -31.39 17.17
CA LEU A 576 0.33 -30.87 16.76
C LEU A 576 0.81 -29.69 17.62
N LYS A 577 -0.01 -29.14 18.51
CA LYS A 577 0.38 -27.99 19.34
C LYS A 577 1.66 -28.22 20.17
N PRO A 578 1.92 -29.40 20.77
CA PRO A 578 3.18 -29.66 21.47
C PRO A 578 4.41 -29.66 20.54
N ALA A 579 4.22 -29.90 19.23
CA ALA A 579 5.31 -29.89 18.24
C ALA A 579 6.00 -28.52 18.15
N TYR A 580 5.29 -27.43 18.47
CA TYR A 580 5.85 -26.08 18.43
C TYR A 580 6.95 -25.84 19.46
N ALA A 581 6.92 -26.55 20.59
CA ALA A 581 7.99 -26.53 21.57
C ALA A 581 9.11 -27.52 21.23
N LEU A 582 8.76 -28.65 20.60
CA LEU A 582 9.72 -29.69 20.22
C LEU A 582 10.59 -29.30 19.03
N TYR A 583 10.08 -28.51 18.09
CA TYR A 583 10.82 -28.17 16.87
C TYR A 583 12.10 -27.36 17.15
N PRO A 584 12.08 -26.29 17.95
CA PRO A 584 13.31 -25.59 18.33
C PRO A 584 14.32 -26.48 19.09
N GLN A 585 13.84 -27.38 19.95
CA GLN A 585 14.69 -28.33 20.67
C GLN A 585 15.38 -29.29 19.69
N TYR A 586 14.61 -29.85 18.75
CA TYR A 586 15.12 -30.72 17.69
C TYR A 586 16.17 -30.01 16.82
N LEU A 587 15.94 -28.75 16.44
CA LEU A 587 16.94 -27.97 15.68
C LEU A 587 18.23 -27.78 16.49
N ALA A 588 18.13 -27.49 17.79
CA ALA A 588 19.31 -27.37 18.65
C ALA A 588 20.10 -28.68 18.75
N GLU A 589 19.41 -29.80 18.94
CA GLU A 589 20.03 -31.14 19.05
C GLU A 589 20.70 -31.60 17.75
N THR A 590 20.16 -31.17 16.61
CA THR A 590 20.66 -31.54 15.27
C THR A 590 21.70 -30.57 14.70
N GLY A 591 22.19 -29.62 15.51
CA GLY A 591 23.24 -28.67 15.11
C GLY A 591 22.76 -27.51 14.25
N LEU A 592 21.46 -27.22 14.26
CA LEU A 592 20.80 -26.10 13.55
C LEU A 592 20.28 -25.04 14.54
N ALA A 593 20.96 -24.85 15.67
CA ALA A 593 20.56 -23.89 16.70
C ALA A 593 20.54 -22.43 16.20
N ASP A 594 21.36 -22.11 15.21
CA ASP A 594 21.42 -20.81 14.52
C ASP A 594 20.17 -20.55 13.64
N LYS A 595 19.41 -21.59 13.32
CA LYS A 595 18.17 -21.52 12.52
C LYS A 595 16.91 -21.43 13.37
N ILE A 596 17.02 -21.30 14.69
CA ILE A 596 15.86 -21.15 15.57
C ILE A 596 15.31 -19.72 15.50
N ILE A 597 14.03 -19.57 15.19
CA ILE A 597 13.32 -18.28 15.13
C ILE A 597 13.07 -17.78 16.56
N ARG A 598 13.73 -16.67 16.94
CA ARG A 598 13.70 -16.11 18.31
C ARG A 598 12.47 -15.28 18.60
#